data_AF-A0A6N9L8D6-F1
#
_entry.id   AF-A0A6N9L8D6-F1
#
_cell.length_a   1.000
_cell.length_b   1.000
_cell.length_c   1.000
_cell.angle_alpha   90.00
_cell.angle_beta   90.00
_cell.angle_gamma   90.00
#
_symmetry.space_group_name_H-M   'P 1'
#
loop_
_entity.id
_entity.type
_entity.pdbx_description
1 polymer ?
#
loop_
_entity_poly.entity_id
_entity_poly.type
_entity_poly.pdbx_seq_one_letter_code
_entity_poly.pdbx_strand_id
1 'polypeptide(L)'
;MNKKEKIRIIRLLLKQYEKDKNILNSLNQANLYPSINYEDYYQTSSSSKEDYLLHRIQLKQELTKRIIFIEKSQSIIGDEYYHIILEDYFYEHKHWWKTYYSRATYYRRQEAAINAFFDYVTSIL
;
A
#
# COMPACT_ATOMS: atom_id res chain seq x y z
N MET A 1 5.81 20.95 -8.92
CA MET A 1 4.48 20.29 -8.92
C MET A 1 3.60 20.92 -7.84
N ASN A 2 2.34 21.23 -8.14
CA ASN A 2 1.41 21.91 -7.23
C ASN A 2 0.96 20.97 -6.10
N LYS A 3 0.62 21.51 -4.91
CA LYS A 3 0.06 20.78 -3.77
C LYS A 3 -1.11 19.87 -4.15
N LYS A 4 -2.03 20.35 -5.02
CA LYS A 4 -3.18 19.55 -5.49
C LYS A 4 -2.75 18.29 -6.26
N GLU A 5 -1.72 18.41 -7.09
CA GLU A 5 -1.17 17.30 -7.86
C GLU A 5 -0.47 16.30 -6.95
N LYS A 6 0.33 16.79 -5.97
CA LYS A 6 0.96 15.95 -4.94
C LYS A 6 -0.09 15.12 -4.21
N ILE A 7 -1.15 15.76 -3.72
CA ILE A 7 -2.25 15.09 -3.02
C ILE A 7 -2.92 14.03 -3.91
N ARG A 8 -3.15 14.34 -5.21
CA ARG A 8 -3.73 13.37 -6.14
C ARG A 8 -2.87 12.12 -6.27
N ILE A 9 -1.56 12.29 -6.43
CA ILE A 9 -0.61 11.16 -6.54
C ILE A 9 -0.60 10.35 -5.24
N ILE A 10 -0.50 11.01 -4.08
CA ILE A 10 -0.52 10.35 -2.76
C ILE A 10 -1.77 9.48 -2.61
N ARG A 11 -2.96 10.03 -2.92
CA ARG A 11 -4.22 9.28 -2.84
C ARG A 11 -4.25 8.06 -3.76
N LEU A 12 -3.71 8.18 -4.97
CA LEU A 12 -3.63 7.05 -5.90
C LEU A 12 -2.70 5.95 -5.36
N LEU A 13 -1.56 6.32 -4.81
CA LEU A 13 -0.62 5.38 -4.20
C LEU A 13 -1.22 4.68 -2.98
N LEU A 14 -1.89 5.41 -2.10
CA LEU A 14 -2.51 4.83 -0.90
C LEU A 14 -3.69 3.90 -1.26
N LYS A 15 -4.47 4.23 -2.30
CA LYS A 15 -5.48 3.31 -2.84
C LYS A 15 -4.87 2.06 -3.45
N GLN A 16 -3.74 2.19 -4.15
CA GLN A 16 -3.04 1.03 -4.70
C GLN A 16 -2.45 0.16 -3.56
N TYR A 17 -1.92 0.78 -2.51
CA TYR A 17 -1.44 0.11 -1.30
C TYR A 17 -2.54 -0.75 -0.66
N GLU A 18 -3.74 -0.21 -0.46
CA GLU A 18 -4.87 -0.98 0.07
C GLU A 18 -5.28 -2.14 -0.83
N LYS A 19 -5.34 -1.90 -2.16
CA LYS A 19 -5.61 -2.97 -3.13
C LYS A 19 -4.56 -4.07 -3.05
N ASP A 20 -3.28 -3.71 -2.99
CA ASP A 20 -2.19 -4.67 -2.90
C ASP A 20 -2.30 -5.51 -1.62
N LYS A 21 -2.63 -4.89 -0.47
CA LYS A 21 -2.89 -5.62 0.79
C LYS A 21 -4.05 -6.59 0.66
N ASN A 22 -5.15 -6.17 0.06
CA ASN A 22 -6.33 -7.01 -0.11
C ASN A 22 -6.04 -8.20 -1.03
N ILE A 23 -5.33 -7.98 -2.15
CA ILE A 23 -4.91 -9.06 -3.04
C ILE A 23 -3.98 -10.04 -2.33
N LEU A 24 -2.97 -9.53 -1.60
CA LEU A 24 -2.04 -10.38 -0.86
C LEU A 24 -2.76 -11.20 0.21
N ASN A 25 -3.71 -10.61 0.93
CA ASN A 25 -4.54 -11.31 1.91
C ASN A 25 -5.36 -12.43 1.25
N SER A 26 -6.06 -12.15 0.14
CA SER A 26 -6.79 -13.17 -0.62
C SER A 26 -5.89 -14.29 -1.11
N LEU A 27 -4.68 -13.98 -1.59
CA LEU A 27 -3.70 -14.99 -2.02
C LEU A 27 -3.16 -15.84 -0.86
N ASN A 28 -3.16 -15.32 0.36
CA ASN A 28 -2.77 -16.06 1.57
C ASN A 28 -3.91 -16.94 2.08
N GLN A 29 -5.15 -16.44 2.04
CA GLN A 29 -6.34 -17.22 2.40
C GLN A 29 -6.64 -18.35 1.42
N ALA A 30 -6.41 -18.15 0.12
CA ALA A 30 -6.52 -19.19 -0.89
C ALA A 30 -5.56 -20.37 -0.66
N ASN A 31 -4.54 -20.22 0.19
CA ASN A 31 -3.63 -21.31 0.57
C ASN A 31 -4.10 -22.10 1.80
N LEU A 32 -5.18 -21.70 2.49
CA LEU A 32 -5.65 -22.41 3.70
C LEU A 32 -6.36 -23.74 3.38
N TYR A 33 -6.90 -23.88 2.16
CA TYR A 33 -7.49 -25.11 1.66
C TYR A 33 -7.05 -25.33 0.22
N PRO A 34 -5.92 -25.99 -0.04
CA PRO A 34 -5.79 -26.69 -1.30
C PRO A 34 -6.82 -27.82 -1.23
N SER A 35 -7.98 -27.65 -1.85
CA SER A 35 -8.79 -28.81 -2.22
C SER A 35 -7.91 -29.61 -3.18
N ILE A 36 -7.20 -30.61 -2.66
CA ILE A 36 -6.52 -31.59 -3.49
C ILE A 36 -7.63 -32.33 -4.21
N ASN A 37 -7.99 -31.80 -5.38
CA ASN A 37 -8.93 -32.46 -6.27
C ASN A 37 -8.12 -33.54 -6.97
N TYR A 38 -8.19 -34.77 -6.45
CA TYR A 38 -7.42 -35.90 -6.95
C TYR A 38 -7.75 -36.21 -8.43
N GLU A 39 -8.93 -35.82 -8.92
CA GLU A 39 -9.28 -35.88 -10.34
C GLU A 39 -8.39 -35.01 -11.25
N ASP A 40 -7.89 -33.86 -10.80
CA ASP A 40 -7.06 -32.97 -11.63
C ASP A 40 -5.62 -33.45 -11.79
N TYR A 41 -5.20 -34.47 -11.03
CA TYR A 41 -3.82 -34.99 -11.04
C TYR A 41 -3.47 -35.66 -12.37
N TYR A 42 -4.46 -36.10 -13.15
CA TYR A 42 -4.26 -36.86 -14.38
C TYR A 42 -4.58 -36.10 -15.68
N GLN A 43 -5.09 -34.87 -15.63
CA GLN A 43 -5.67 -34.21 -16.83
C GLN A 43 -5.03 -32.88 -17.26
N THR A 44 -4.05 -32.36 -16.53
CA THR A 44 -3.36 -31.10 -16.90
C THR A 44 -1.88 -31.35 -17.10
N SER A 45 -1.34 -30.94 -18.24
CA SER A 45 0.10 -30.99 -18.51
C SER A 45 0.85 -30.25 -17.40
N SER A 46 1.85 -30.90 -16.80
CA SER A 46 2.58 -30.41 -15.62
C SER A 46 3.08 -28.97 -15.76
N SER A 47 3.50 -28.58 -16.97
CA SER A 47 3.96 -27.24 -17.33
C SER A 47 2.97 -26.13 -16.94
N SER A 48 1.67 -26.31 -17.23
CA SER A 48 0.65 -25.28 -17.00
C SER A 48 0.41 -24.99 -15.51
N LYS A 49 0.56 -26.01 -14.65
CA LYS A 49 0.45 -25.88 -13.20
C LYS A 49 1.69 -25.24 -12.59
N GLU A 50 2.87 -25.60 -13.07
CA GLU A 50 4.13 -24.97 -12.64
C GLU A 50 4.16 -23.48 -12.98
N ASP A 51 3.77 -23.11 -14.21
CA ASP A 51 3.70 -21.70 -14.64
C ASP A 51 2.72 -20.89 -13.78
N TYR A 52 1.56 -21.47 -13.45
CA TYR A 52 0.58 -20.84 -12.54
C TYR A 52 1.15 -20.61 -11.14
N LEU A 53 1.86 -21.59 -10.58
CA LEU A 53 2.47 -21.49 -9.26
C LEU A 53 3.60 -20.44 -9.25
N LEU A 54 4.46 -20.45 -10.28
CA LEU A 54 5.52 -19.46 -10.44
C LEU A 54 4.95 -18.03 -10.54
N HIS A 55 3.91 -17.83 -11.36
CA HIS A 55 3.23 -16.54 -11.47
C HIS A 55 2.66 -16.08 -10.12
N ARG A 56 2.06 -16.98 -9.33
CA ARG A 56 1.55 -16.64 -7.99
C ARG A 56 2.67 -16.24 -7.03
N ILE A 57 3.81 -16.94 -7.05
CA ILE A 57 4.97 -16.59 -6.22
C ILE A 57 5.50 -15.21 -6.59
N GLN A 58 5.69 -14.94 -7.88
CA GLN A 58 6.15 -13.65 -8.38
C GLN A 58 5.19 -12.53 -7.98
N LEU A 59 3.88 -12.73 -8.19
CA LEU A 59 2.86 -11.76 -7.79
C LEU A 59 2.90 -11.47 -6.29
N LYS A 60 3.02 -12.50 -5.43
CA LYS A 60 3.17 -12.30 -3.98
C LYS A 60 4.42 -11.49 -3.63
N GLN A 61 5.56 -11.76 -4.27
CA GLN A 61 6.79 -11.01 -4.05
C GLN A 61 6.64 -9.54 -4.45
N GLU A 62 6.07 -9.27 -5.61
CA GLU A 62 5.87 -7.89 -6.10
C GLU A 62 4.88 -7.11 -5.23
N LEU A 63 3.76 -7.72 -4.82
CA LEU A 63 2.82 -7.12 -3.87
C LEU A 63 3.51 -6.79 -2.55
N THR A 64 4.29 -7.73 -2.02
CA THR A 64 5.00 -7.57 -0.74
C THR A 64 6.01 -6.42 -0.83
N LYS A 65 6.78 -6.33 -1.93
CA LYS A 65 7.73 -5.22 -2.15
C LYS A 65 7.02 -3.86 -2.14
N ARG A 66 5.90 -3.72 -2.86
CA ARG A 66 5.13 -2.46 -2.92
C ARG A 66 4.51 -2.07 -1.59
N ILE A 67 3.99 -3.04 -0.84
CA ILE A 67 3.45 -2.82 0.51
C ILE A 67 4.56 -2.35 1.46
N ILE A 68 5.68 -3.07 1.50
CA ILE A 68 6.83 -2.72 2.36
C ILE A 68 7.38 -1.34 2.00
N PHE A 69 7.40 -0.97 0.72
CA PHE A 69 7.81 0.36 0.30
C PHE A 69 6.95 1.46 0.96
N ILE A 70 5.62 1.35 0.91
CA ILE A 70 4.76 2.35 1.55
C ILE A 70 4.89 2.32 3.07
N GLU A 71 5.04 1.15 3.68
CA GLU A 71 5.19 1.01 5.15
C GLU A 71 6.53 1.58 5.64
N LYS A 72 7.61 1.43 4.88
CA LYS A 72 8.92 2.02 5.19
C LYS A 72 8.88 3.53 5.26
N SER A 73 7.96 4.18 4.54
CA SER A 73 7.82 5.65 4.59
C SER A 73 7.68 6.16 6.02
N GLN A 74 6.99 5.44 6.90
CA GLN A 74 6.82 5.82 8.32
C GLN A 74 8.17 6.07 9.01
N SER A 75 9.12 5.16 8.83
CA SER A 75 10.46 5.29 9.43
C SER A 75 11.29 6.44 8.85
N ILE A 76 10.98 6.86 7.61
CA ILE A 76 11.73 7.89 6.89
C ILE A 76 11.16 9.30 7.15
N ILE A 77 9.84 9.46 7.08
CA ILE A 77 9.19 10.76 7.25
C ILE A 77 8.81 11.05 8.71
N GLY A 78 8.87 10.04 9.58
CA GLY A 78 8.52 10.11 10.99
C GLY A 78 7.03 9.87 11.26
N ASP A 79 6.73 9.40 12.47
CA ASP A 79 5.39 8.99 12.90
C ASP A 79 4.35 10.11 12.78
N GLU A 80 4.73 11.35 13.14
CA GLU A 80 3.83 12.52 13.05
C GLU A 80 3.32 12.71 11.61
N TYR A 81 4.24 12.73 10.64
CA TYR A 81 3.91 12.98 9.24
C TYR A 81 3.20 11.79 8.62
N TYR A 82 3.62 10.58 8.95
CA TYR A 82 2.94 9.37 8.50
C TYR A 82 1.50 9.32 8.99
N HIS A 83 1.26 9.65 10.26
CA HIS A 83 -0.08 9.73 10.83
C HIS A 83 -0.95 10.78 10.11
N ILE A 84 -0.41 11.98 9.85
CA ILE A 84 -1.13 13.00 9.06
C ILE A 84 -1.51 12.47 7.67
N ILE A 85 -0.59 11.79 6.98
CA ILE A 85 -0.86 11.24 5.65
C ILE A 85 -2.00 10.22 5.67
N LEU A 86 -1.98 9.31 6.65
CA LEU A 86 -3.02 8.30 6.79
C LEU A 86 -4.38 8.93 7.11
N GLU A 87 -4.45 9.78 8.12
CA GLU A 87 -5.71 10.40 8.54
C GLU A 87 -6.32 11.28 7.43
N ASP A 88 -5.52 12.07 6.73
CA ASP A 88 -6.01 13.03 5.73
C ASP A 88 -6.28 12.41 4.36
N TYR A 89 -5.50 11.39 3.95
CA TYR A 89 -5.49 10.91 2.57
C TYR A 89 -5.76 9.41 2.42
N PHE A 90 -5.67 8.62 3.48
CA PHE A 90 -6.05 7.22 3.47
C PHE A 90 -7.44 7.00 4.06
N TYR A 91 -7.63 7.37 5.32
CA TYR A 91 -8.90 7.26 6.03
C TYR A 91 -9.86 8.41 5.72
N GLU A 92 -9.31 9.57 5.32
CA GLU A 92 -10.05 10.80 5.05
C GLU A 92 -10.91 11.26 6.24
N HIS A 93 -10.41 11.06 7.46
CA HIS A 93 -11.08 11.47 8.69
C HIS A 93 -11.16 13.00 8.78
N LYS A 94 -12.34 13.52 9.03
CA LYS A 94 -12.55 14.97 9.16
C LYS A 94 -12.21 15.42 10.57
N HIS A 95 -11.42 16.48 10.68
CA HIS A 95 -11.17 17.21 11.92
C HIS A 95 -10.45 16.46 13.05
N TRP A 96 -9.87 15.27 12.79
CA TRP A 96 -9.09 14.50 13.77
C TRP A 96 -7.97 15.33 14.43
N TRP A 97 -7.38 16.28 13.69
CA TRP A 97 -6.28 17.12 14.15
C TRP A 97 -6.64 18.09 15.27
N LYS A 98 -7.92 18.38 15.48
CA LYS A 98 -8.36 19.39 16.47
C LYS A 98 -7.99 19.03 17.91
N THR A 99 -7.77 17.75 18.20
CA THR A 99 -7.36 17.27 19.53
C THR A 99 -5.86 17.38 19.78
N TYR A 100 -5.06 17.60 18.73
CA TYR A 100 -3.60 17.54 18.79
C TYR A 100 -2.92 18.87 18.42
N TYR A 101 -3.56 19.66 17.55
CA TYR A 101 -2.93 20.83 16.96
C TYR A 101 -3.85 22.05 16.95
N SER A 102 -3.22 23.22 17.08
CA SER A 102 -3.86 24.46 16.62
C SER A 102 -4.05 24.42 15.09
N ARG A 103 -5.03 25.15 14.57
CA ARG A 103 -5.32 25.20 13.13
C ARG A 103 -4.09 25.60 12.30
N ALA A 104 -3.37 26.65 12.73
CA ALA A 104 -2.19 27.14 12.01
C ALA A 104 -1.05 26.12 12.02
N THR A 105 -0.82 25.48 13.18
CA THR A 105 0.18 24.42 13.31
C THR A 105 -0.15 23.24 12.40
N TYR A 106 -1.40 22.77 12.42
CA TYR A 106 -1.83 21.64 11.61
C TYR A 106 -1.59 21.87 10.11
N TYR A 107 -2.01 23.01 9.54
CA TYR A 107 -1.82 23.22 8.10
C TYR A 107 -0.35 23.32 7.68
N ARG A 108 0.53 23.84 8.55
CA ARG A 108 1.98 23.82 8.30
C ARG A 108 2.53 22.40 8.35
N ARG A 109 2.14 21.61 9.36
CA ARG A 109 2.54 20.21 9.51
C ARG A 109 2.02 19.34 8.37
N GLN A 110 0.77 19.56 7.95
CA GLN A 110 0.17 18.89 6.79
C GLN A 110 0.95 19.17 5.52
N GLU A 111 1.31 20.44 5.26
CA GLU A 111 2.10 20.77 4.08
C GLU A 111 3.49 20.14 4.12
N ALA A 112 4.16 20.15 5.28
CA ALA A 112 5.43 19.46 5.46
C ALA A 112 5.30 17.94 5.25
N ALA A 113 4.25 17.31 5.78
CA ALA A 113 3.99 15.88 5.64
C ALA A 113 3.73 15.48 4.17
N ILE A 114 2.92 16.26 3.44
CA ILE A 114 2.70 16.04 1.99
C ILE A 114 4.03 16.09 1.24
N ASN A 115 4.86 17.10 1.52
CA ASN A 115 6.14 17.24 0.84
C ASN A 115 7.07 16.07 1.18
N ALA A 116 7.25 15.75 2.46
CA ALA A 116 8.10 14.65 2.91
C ALA A 116 7.68 13.29 2.31
N PHE A 117 6.38 12.97 2.36
CA PHE A 117 5.88 11.72 1.79
C PHE A 117 6.01 11.70 0.27
N PHE A 118 5.70 12.82 -0.40
CA PHE A 118 5.84 12.92 -1.84
C PHE A 118 7.30 12.73 -2.27
N ASP A 119 8.22 13.43 -1.62
CA ASP A 119 9.64 13.35 -1.91
C ASP A 119 10.16 11.91 -1.66
N TYR A 120 9.71 11.24 -0.61
CA TYR A 120 9.99 9.82 -0.37
C TYR A 120 9.55 8.93 -1.53
N VAL A 121 8.28 9.01 -1.95
CA VAL A 121 7.76 8.11 -2.99
C VAL A 121 8.36 8.39 -4.38
N THR A 122 8.85 9.61 -4.61
CA THR A 122 9.55 9.96 -5.86
C THR A 122 11.06 9.79 -5.80
N SER A 123 11.66 9.62 -4.62
CA SER A 123 13.12 9.48 -4.47
C SER A 123 13.71 8.21 -5.11
N ILE A 124 12.85 7.26 -5.49
CA ILE A 124 13.20 5.95 -6.04
C ILE A 124 12.81 5.84 -7.53
N LEU A 125 12.28 6.92 -8.12
CA LEU A 125 12.10 7.07 -9.57
C LEU A 125 13.37 7.66 -10.21
#